data_AF-A0A917TW91-F1
#
_entry.id   AF-A0A917TW91-F1
#
_cell.length_a   1.000
_cell.length_b   1.000
_cell.length_c   1.000
_cell.angle_alpha   90.00
_cell.angle_beta   90.00
_cell.angle_gamma   90.00
#
_symmetry.space_group_name_H-M   'P 1'
#
loop_
_entity.id
_entity.type
_entity.pdbx_description
1 polymer ?
#
loop_
_entity_poly.entity_id
_entity_poly.type
_entity_poly.pdbx_seq_one_letter_code
_entity_poly.pdbx_strand_id
1 'polypeptide(L)'
;MDTGQLQALADRVEIEALRGEFTDAGMQRDWDRLAALFTQDAVWRIPAAGVELTGRDAIRAGVERLRTLWEFFVQNVHPGTIQLAGDTATGRAYVAEFGRFRDGTSHLNYALYHDRYTRTPDGWRFAERTYEVRYTDDSPLNGAPPGA
;
A
#
# COMPACT_ATOMS: atom_id res chain seq x y z
N MET A 1 32.89 6.44 0.63
CA MET A 1 31.76 5.92 1.43
C MET A 1 32.24 4.67 2.12
N ASP A 2 32.03 4.55 3.43
CA ASP A 2 32.20 3.25 4.07
C ASP A 2 31.06 2.29 3.67
N THR A 3 31.26 1.00 3.86
CA THR A 3 30.31 -0.04 3.45
C THR A 3 28.94 0.10 4.13
N GLY A 4 28.89 0.63 5.36
CA GLY A 4 27.65 0.85 6.10
C GLY A 4 26.82 2.00 5.51
N GLN A 5 27.48 3.08 5.09
CA GLN A 5 26.82 4.18 4.38
C GLN A 5 26.26 3.74 3.03
N LEU A 6 27.01 2.93 2.28
CA LEU A 6 26.54 2.39 1.00
C LEU A 6 25.34 1.47 1.19
N GLN A 7 25.37 0.60 2.21
CA GLN A 7 24.23 -0.26 2.54
C GLN A 7 23.00 0.55 2.92
N ALA A 8 23.14 1.57 3.76
CA ALA A 8 22.01 2.42 4.16
C ALA A 8 21.39 3.17 2.97
N LEU A 9 22.18 3.55 1.97
CA LEU A 9 21.66 4.13 0.73
C LEU A 9 20.94 3.09 -0.12
N ALA A 10 21.51 1.89 -0.28
CA ALA A 10 20.87 0.79 -0.99
C ALA A 10 19.52 0.40 -0.34
N ASP A 11 19.48 0.28 0.98
CA ASP A 11 18.25 -0.04 1.73
C ASP A 11 17.15 1.00 1.51
N ARG A 12 17.51 2.28 1.48
CA ARG A 12 16.53 3.35 1.17
C ARG A 12 16.00 3.19 -0.25
N VAL A 13 16.87 2.96 -1.23
CA VAL A 13 16.47 2.77 -2.63
C VAL A 13 15.57 1.54 -2.79
N GLU A 14 15.89 0.43 -2.12
CA GLU A 14 15.07 -0.79 -2.15
C GLU A 14 13.69 -0.58 -1.50
N ILE A 15 13.61 0.13 -0.37
CA ILE A 15 12.33 0.45 0.28
C ILE A 15 11.51 1.43 -0.57
N GLU A 16 12.15 2.43 -1.18
CA GLU A 16 11.49 3.33 -2.13
C GLU A 16 10.87 2.55 -3.31
N ALA A 17 11.66 1.65 -3.92
CA ALA A 17 11.20 0.79 -5.00
C ALA A 17 10.04 -0.12 -4.56
N LEU A 18 10.14 -0.75 -3.39
CA LEU A 18 9.10 -1.59 -2.80
C LEU A 18 7.76 -0.84 -2.64
N ARG A 19 7.79 0.43 -2.21
CA ARG A 19 6.57 1.25 -2.06
C ARG A 19 5.96 1.65 -3.40
N GLY A 20 6.80 1.96 -4.39
CA GLY A 20 6.36 2.22 -5.76
C GLY A 20 5.70 0.98 -6.37
N GLU A 21 6.36 -0.16 -6.22
CA GLU A 21 5.92 -1.47 -6.70
C GLU A 21 4.55 -1.88 -6.15
N PHE A 22 4.32 -1.63 -4.85
CA PHE A 22 3.01 -1.89 -4.22
C PHE A 22 1.89 -1.09 -4.89
N THR A 23 2.15 0.19 -5.15
CA THR A 23 1.16 1.09 -5.76
C THR A 23 0.87 0.68 -7.19
N ASP A 24 1.92 0.38 -7.97
CA ASP A 24 1.80 -0.08 -9.35
C ASP A 24 1.05 -1.41 -9.46
N ALA A 25 1.46 -2.43 -8.70
CA ALA A 25 0.79 -3.74 -8.69
C ALA A 25 -0.70 -3.61 -8.29
N GLY A 26 -1.00 -2.75 -7.31
CA GLY A 26 -2.37 -2.46 -6.88
C GLY A 26 -3.23 -1.79 -7.94
N MET A 27 -2.66 -0.86 -8.70
CA MET A 27 -3.34 -0.16 -9.78
C MET A 27 -3.50 -1.02 -11.04
N GLN A 28 -2.53 -1.89 -11.33
CA GLN A 28 -2.58 -2.86 -12.43
C GLN A 28 -3.39 -4.11 -12.12
N ARG A 29 -3.89 -4.24 -10.88
CA ARG A 29 -4.65 -5.39 -10.40
C ARG A 29 -3.87 -6.71 -10.44
N ASP A 30 -2.56 -6.63 -10.26
CA ASP A 30 -1.69 -7.80 -10.12
C ASP A 30 -1.55 -8.15 -8.64
N TRP A 31 -2.50 -8.94 -8.14
CA TRP A 31 -2.60 -9.26 -6.71
C TRP A 31 -1.53 -10.23 -6.24
N ASP A 32 -1.05 -11.10 -7.13
CA ASP A 32 0.04 -12.03 -6.84
C ASP A 32 1.35 -11.27 -6.66
N ARG A 33 1.64 -10.33 -7.57
CA ARG A 33 2.78 -9.40 -7.46
C ARG A 33 2.66 -8.55 -6.20
N LEU A 34 1.49 -7.99 -5.91
CA LEU A 34 1.27 -7.19 -4.70
C LEU A 34 1.53 -7.99 -3.43
N ALA A 35 1.00 -9.22 -3.33
CA ALA A 35 1.16 -10.05 -2.14
C ALA A 35 2.61 -10.49 -1.91
N ALA A 36 3.39 -10.70 -2.98
CA ALA A 36 4.81 -11.07 -2.89
C ALA A 36 5.70 -9.98 -2.23
N LEU A 37 5.22 -8.74 -2.14
CA LEU A 37 5.91 -7.61 -1.50
C LEU A 37 5.88 -7.64 0.02
N PHE A 38 5.03 -8.50 0.59
CA PHE A 38 4.89 -8.68 2.03
C PHE A 38 5.79 -9.82 2.54
N THR A 39 6.13 -9.85 3.84
CA THR A 39 6.67 -11.07 4.46
C THR A 39 5.59 -12.16 4.51
N GLN A 40 5.98 -13.42 4.71
CA GLN A 40 5.03 -14.55 4.70
C GLN A 40 3.94 -14.40 5.77
N ASP A 41 4.30 -13.80 6.89
CA ASP A 41 3.52 -13.58 8.11
C ASP A 41 3.04 -12.13 8.28
N ALA A 42 3.15 -11.30 7.23
CA ALA A 42 2.87 -9.88 7.34
C ALA A 42 1.43 -9.58 7.74
N VAL A 43 1.21 -8.44 8.38
CA VAL A 43 -0.14 -8.00 8.76
C VAL A 43 -0.50 -6.68 8.12
N TRP A 44 -1.65 -6.62 7.45
CA TRP A 44 -2.22 -5.39 6.92
C TRP A 44 -3.57 -5.08 7.58
N ARG A 45 -3.66 -3.89 8.18
CA ARG A 45 -4.85 -3.37 8.86
C ARG A 45 -5.44 -2.16 8.13
N ILE A 46 -6.77 -2.12 8.06
CA ILE A 46 -7.56 -0.94 7.69
C ILE A 46 -8.60 -0.73 8.80
N PRO A 47 -8.23 -0.06 9.91
CA PRO A 47 -9.09 0.06 11.09
C PRO A 47 -10.45 0.71 10.79
N ALA A 48 -10.48 1.72 9.92
CA ALA A 48 -11.72 2.39 9.52
C ALA A 48 -12.75 1.46 8.85
N ALA A 49 -12.30 0.32 8.32
CA ALA A 49 -13.15 -0.69 7.70
C ALA A 49 -13.25 -1.99 8.53
N GLY A 50 -12.66 -2.05 9.73
CA GLY A 50 -12.60 -3.26 10.54
C GLY A 50 -11.86 -4.43 9.87
N VAL A 51 -10.92 -4.15 8.97
CA VAL A 51 -10.17 -5.17 8.22
C VAL A 51 -8.81 -5.41 8.87
N GLU A 52 -8.48 -6.68 9.08
CA GLU A 52 -7.14 -7.17 9.39
C GLU A 52 -6.86 -8.42 8.55
N LEU A 53 -5.76 -8.41 7.81
CA LEU A 53 -5.33 -9.50 6.92
C LEU A 53 -3.95 -9.96 7.38
N THR A 54 -3.79 -11.24 7.67
CA THR A 54 -2.53 -11.83 8.13
C THR A 54 -2.03 -12.88 7.15
N GLY A 55 -0.80 -12.70 6.70
CA GLY A 55 -0.13 -13.53 5.72
C GLY A 55 -0.47 -13.19 4.27
N ARG A 56 0.44 -13.56 3.36
CA ARG A 56 0.35 -13.21 1.93
C ARG A 56 -0.96 -13.63 1.27
N ASP A 57 -1.43 -14.84 1.56
CA ASP A 57 -2.64 -15.40 0.96
C ASP A 57 -3.90 -14.60 1.36
N ALA A 58 -4.00 -14.24 2.64
CA ALA A 58 -5.10 -13.42 3.14
C ALA A 58 -5.04 -11.99 2.58
N ILE A 59 -3.83 -11.43 2.46
CA ILE A 59 -3.62 -10.11 1.85
C ILE A 59 -4.06 -10.14 0.39
N ARG A 60 -3.59 -11.12 -0.40
CA ARG A 60 -3.96 -11.30 -1.81
C ARG A 60 -5.48 -11.37 -1.98
N ALA A 61 -6.13 -12.32 -1.30
CA ALA A 61 -7.56 -12.55 -1.42
C ALA A 61 -8.37 -11.36 -0.89
N GLY A 62 -7.93 -10.72 0.19
CA GLY A 62 -8.57 -9.56 0.78
C GLY A 62 -8.55 -8.34 -0.13
N VAL A 63 -7.40 -8.03 -0.73
CA VAL A 63 -7.26 -6.89 -1.66
C VAL A 63 -8.06 -7.12 -2.95
N GLU A 64 -7.98 -8.32 -3.52
CA GLU A 64 -8.79 -8.69 -4.68
C GLU A 64 -10.27 -8.47 -4.41
N ARG A 65 -10.78 -9.03 -3.29
CA ARG A 65 -12.18 -8.86 -2.87
C ARG A 65 -12.55 -7.38 -2.72
N LEU A 66 -11.75 -6.59 -2.01
CA LEU A 66 -12.01 -5.17 -1.82
C LEU A 66 -12.05 -4.42 -3.15
N ARG A 67 -11.16 -4.75 -4.10
CA ARG A 67 -11.13 -4.10 -5.42
C ARG A 67 -12.38 -4.40 -6.26
N THR A 68 -12.98 -5.59 -6.15
CA THR A 68 -14.19 -5.94 -6.92
C THR A 68 -15.40 -5.04 -6.66
N LEU A 69 -15.44 -4.42 -5.47
CA LEU A 69 -16.52 -3.50 -5.06
C LEU A 69 -16.50 -2.19 -5.85
N TRP A 70 -15.37 -1.83 -6.44
CA TRP A 70 -15.18 -0.57 -7.16
C TRP A 70 -15.57 -0.74 -8.64
N GLU A 71 -16.34 0.22 -9.15
CA GLU A 71 -16.52 0.43 -10.58
C GLU A 71 -15.20 0.95 -11.17
N PHE A 72 -14.66 2.01 -10.57
CA PHE A 72 -13.32 2.50 -10.83
C PHE A 72 -12.68 2.99 -9.53
N PHE A 73 -11.36 2.98 -9.51
CA PHE A 73 -10.58 3.43 -8.37
C PHE A 73 -9.24 3.95 -8.84
N VAL A 74 -8.80 5.04 -8.22
CA VAL A 74 -7.50 5.67 -8.43
C VAL A 74 -6.86 5.86 -7.08
N GLN A 75 -5.59 5.47 -6.96
CA GLN A 75 -4.77 5.77 -5.80
C GLN A 75 -3.44 6.37 -6.24
N ASN A 76 -3.07 7.44 -5.56
CA ASN A 76 -1.77 8.08 -5.67
C ASN A 76 -1.11 8.05 -4.30
N VAL A 77 0.17 7.69 -4.25
CA VAL A 77 0.93 7.60 -3.01
C VAL A 77 2.14 8.52 -3.10
N HIS A 78 2.24 9.46 -2.17
CA HIS A 78 3.39 10.33 -2.02
C HIS A 78 4.34 9.74 -0.96
N PRO A 79 5.64 9.61 -1.26
CA PRO A 79 6.62 9.04 -0.33
C PRO A 79 6.73 9.91 0.92
N GLY A 80 6.73 9.28 2.09
CA GLY A 80 7.04 9.93 3.36
C GLY A 80 8.37 9.44 3.92
N THR A 81 8.55 9.60 5.23
CA THR A 81 9.82 9.30 5.90
C THR A 81 10.15 7.81 5.90
N ILE A 82 11.45 7.47 5.86
CA ILE A 82 12.00 6.14 6.12
C ILE A 82 13.05 6.24 7.22
N GLN A 83 12.92 5.43 8.27
CA GLN A 83 13.91 5.28 9.34
C GLN A 83 14.45 3.84 9.32
N LEU A 84 15.73 3.69 8.98
CA LEU A 84 16.42 2.40 8.97
C LEU A 84 16.94 2.05 10.36
N ALA A 85 16.87 0.77 10.71
CA ALA A 85 17.39 0.18 11.94
C ALA A 85 17.93 -1.23 11.63
N GLY A 86 19.11 -1.29 11.00
CA GLY A 86 19.75 -2.54 10.56
C GLY A 86 18.90 -3.27 9.50
N ASP A 87 18.43 -4.45 9.84
CA ASP A 87 17.58 -5.29 8.97
C ASP A 87 16.08 -5.01 9.12
N THR A 88 15.72 -3.96 9.86
CA THR A 88 14.35 -3.47 9.98
C THR A 88 14.26 -1.99 9.62
N ALA A 89 13.07 -1.53 9.26
CA ALA A 89 12.82 -0.11 9.04
C ALA A 89 11.37 0.24 9.36
N THR A 90 11.12 1.50 9.67
CA THR A 90 9.77 2.07 9.73
C THR A 90 9.60 3.13 8.67
N GLY A 91 8.37 3.32 8.19
CA GLY A 91 8.09 4.39 7.27
C GLY A 91 6.66 4.89 7.30
N ARG A 92 6.49 6.04 6.66
CA ARG A 92 5.18 6.63 6.36
C ARG A 92 5.07 6.90 4.88
N ALA A 93 3.86 6.80 4.36
CA ALA A 93 3.50 7.30 3.04
C ALA A 93 2.12 7.96 3.10
N TYR A 94 1.88 8.94 2.23
CA TYR A 94 0.65 9.71 2.21
C TYR A 94 -0.16 9.30 0.99
N VAL A 95 -1.44 9.03 1.18
CA VAL A 95 -2.31 8.45 0.17
C VAL A 95 -3.41 9.44 -0.17
N ALA A 96 -3.65 9.62 -1.45
CA ALA A 96 -4.84 10.25 -1.98
C ALA A 96 -5.52 9.25 -2.91
N GLU A 97 -6.76 8.89 -2.62
CA GLU A 97 -7.52 7.96 -3.45
C GLU A 97 -8.95 8.43 -3.66
N PHE A 98 -9.50 8.05 -4.79
CA PHE A 98 -10.90 8.28 -5.10
C PHE A 98 -11.42 7.21 -6.04
N GLY A 99 -12.74 7.03 -6.04
CA GLY A 99 -13.39 6.06 -6.91
C GLY A 99 -14.90 6.06 -6.73
N ARG A 100 -15.56 5.28 -7.57
CA ARG A 100 -16.99 4.97 -7.44
C ARG A 100 -17.15 3.49 -7.19
N PHE A 101 -17.99 3.15 -6.22
CA PHE A 101 -18.40 1.79 -5.95
C PHE A 101 -19.47 1.34 -6.95
N ARG A 102 -19.62 0.03 -7.13
CA ARG A 102 -20.62 -0.55 -8.04
C ARG A 102 -22.06 -0.35 -7.57
N ASP A 103 -22.27 0.02 -6.31
CA ASP A 103 -23.58 0.44 -5.79
C ASP A 103 -23.92 1.91 -6.11
N GLY A 104 -23.03 2.61 -6.82
CA GLY A 104 -23.19 4.00 -7.24
C GLY A 104 -22.62 5.03 -6.25
N THR A 105 -22.22 4.63 -5.04
CA THR A 105 -21.65 5.54 -4.05
C THR A 105 -20.25 6.00 -4.46
N SER A 106 -19.93 7.25 -4.17
CA SER A 106 -18.61 7.83 -4.44
C SER A 106 -17.78 7.89 -3.17
N HIS A 107 -16.47 7.83 -3.33
CA HIS A 107 -15.54 7.94 -2.21
C HIS A 107 -14.28 8.65 -2.66
N LEU A 108 -13.88 9.65 -1.91
CA LEU A 108 -12.57 10.27 -1.96
C LEU A 108 -12.00 10.27 -0.55
N ASN A 109 -10.71 9.96 -0.40
CA ASN A 109 -10.07 10.04 0.89
C ASN A 109 -8.61 10.52 0.80
N TYR A 110 -8.15 11.03 1.94
CA TYR A 110 -6.73 11.19 2.23
C TYR A 110 -6.37 10.32 3.44
N ALA A 111 -5.27 9.60 3.35
CA ALA A 111 -4.87 8.62 4.34
C ALA A 111 -3.34 8.54 4.49
N LEU A 112 -2.90 7.77 5.49
CA LEU A 112 -1.50 7.43 5.71
C LEU A 112 -1.33 5.92 5.74
N TYR A 113 -0.24 5.46 5.12
CA TYR A 113 0.34 4.17 5.48
C TYR A 113 1.34 4.35 6.61
N HIS A 114 1.23 3.52 7.64
CA HIS A 114 2.24 3.30 8.67
C HIS A 114 2.84 1.92 8.46
N ASP A 115 4.10 1.89 8.02
CA ASP A 115 4.74 0.67 7.56
C ASP A 115 5.88 0.25 8.49
N ARG A 116 6.01 -1.07 8.65
CA ARG A 116 7.22 -1.72 9.15
C ARG A 116 7.76 -2.62 8.05
N TYR A 117 9.05 -2.50 7.80
CA TYR A 117 9.76 -3.27 6.78
C TYR A 117 10.77 -4.20 7.44
N THR A 118 11.05 -5.31 6.77
CA THR A 118 12.11 -6.25 7.17
C THR A 118 12.91 -6.64 5.95
N ARG A 119 14.24 -6.67 6.09
CA ARG A 119 15.13 -7.19 5.07
C ARG A 119 15.05 -8.70 5.08
N THR A 120 14.84 -9.28 3.92
CA THR A 120 14.88 -10.73 3.70
C THR A 120 16.04 -11.08 2.77
N PRO A 121 16.40 -12.36 2.62
CA PRO A 121 17.37 -12.77 1.59
C PRO A 121 16.99 -12.33 0.16
N ASP A 122 15.69 -12.11 -0.09
CA ASP A 122 15.15 -11.67 -1.39
C ASP A 122 14.89 -10.14 -1.45
N GLY A 123 15.49 -9.38 -0.54
CA GLY A 123 15.35 -7.93 -0.42
C GLY A 123 14.32 -7.48 0.62
N TRP A 124 14.07 -6.17 0.70
CA TRP A 124 13.11 -5.59 1.65
C TRP A 124 11.65 -5.98 1.35
N ARG A 125 10.87 -6.21 2.41
CA ARG A 125 9.43 -6.56 2.34
C ARG A 125 8.64 -5.82 3.41
N PHE A 126 7.34 -5.63 3.18
CA PHE A 126 6.40 -5.14 4.20
C PHE A 126 6.16 -6.24 5.25
N ALA A 127 6.55 -6.00 6.49
CA ALA A 127 6.20 -6.86 7.62
C ALA A 127 4.85 -6.45 8.22
N GLU A 128 4.58 -5.14 8.29
CA GLU A 128 3.30 -4.63 8.74
C GLU A 128 2.91 -3.39 7.96
N ARG A 129 1.60 -3.21 7.76
CA ARG A 129 1.02 -1.99 7.21
C ARG A 129 -0.28 -1.67 7.93
N THR A 130 -0.39 -0.43 8.42
CA THR A 130 -1.67 0.11 8.89
C THR A 130 -2.08 1.28 8.00
N TYR A 131 -3.27 1.19 7.42
CA TYR A 131 -3.87 2.23 6.60
C TYR A 131 -4.83 3.07 7.45
N GLU A 132 -4.41 4.30 7.74
CA GLU A 132 -5.15 5.25 8.58
C GLU A 132 -5.81 6.32 7.70
N VAL A 133 -7.14 6.31 7.64
CA VAL A 133 -7.92 7.32 6.94
C VAL A 133 -7.96 8.62 7.77
N ARG A 134 -7.65 9.76 7.15
CA ARG A 134 -7.64 11.08 7.80
C ARG A 134 -8.77 11.99 7.35
N TYR A 135 -9.25 11.82 6.13
CA TYR A 135 -10.34 12.60 5.55
C TYR A 135 -11.11 11.72 4.58
N THR A 136 -12.42 11.85 4.55
CA THR A 136 -13.33 11.18 3.60
C THR A 136 -14.34 12.18 3.06
N ASP A 137 -14.69 12.03 1.80
CA ASP A 137 -15.73 12.78 1.11
C ASP A 137 -16.53 11.80 0.23
N ASP A 138 -17.84 11.76 0.43
CA ASP A 138 -18.80 10.92 -0.28
C ASP A 138 -19.60 11.70 -1.34
N SER A 139 -19.22 12.96 -1.61
CA SER A 139 -19.81 13.77 -2.66
C SER A 139 -19.78 13.04 -4.01
N PRO A 140 -20.84 13.13 -4.83
CA PRO A 140 -20.89 12.43 -6.11
C PRO A 140 -19.72 12.79 -7.04
N LEU A 141 -18.98 11.78 -7.48
CA LEU A 141 -18.00 11.90 -8.56
C LEU A 141 -18.72 11.79 -9.90
N ASN A 142 -19.04 12.95 -10.48
CA ASN A 142 -19.72 13.04 -11.78
C ASN A 142 -18.83 12.66 -12.98
N GLY A 143 -17.51 12.56 -12.77
CA GLY A 143 -16.57 12.07 -13.78
C GLY A 143 -16.62 10.54 -13.95
N ALA A 144 -15.97 10.06 -15.00
CA ALA A 144 -15.80 8.62 -15.27
C ALA A 144 -14.46 8.37 -15.96
N PRO A 145 -13.91 7.14 -15.90
CA PRO A 145 -12.80 6.74 -16.74
C PRO A 145 -13.13 6.94 -18.23
N PRO A 146 -12.15 7.26 -19.08
CA PRO A 146 -12.40 7.38 -20.52
C PRO A 146 -13.00 6.08 -21.09
N GLY A 147 -14.12 6.19 -21.81
CA GLY A 147 -14.77 5.05 -22.47
C GLY A 147 -15.58 4.13 -21.55
N ALA A 148 -15.85 4.53 -20.31
CA ALA A 148 -16.80 3.87 -19.41
C ALA A 148 -18.26 4.10 -19.82
#